data_AF-A0A959UZ58-F1
#
_entry.id   AF-A0A959UZ58-F1
#
_cell.length_a   1.000
_cell.length_b   1.000
_cell.length_c   1.000
_cell.angle_alpha   90.00
_cell.angle_beta   90.00
_cell.angle_gamma   90.00
#
_symmetry.space_group_name_H-M   'P 1'
#
loop_
_entity.id
_entity.type
_entity.pdbx_description
1 polymer ?
#
loop_
_entity_poly.entity_id
_entity_poly.type
_entity_poly.pdbx_seq_one_letter_code
_entity_poly.pdbx_strand_id
1 'polypeptide(L)'
;ATILFTDFKGFTAMAEVLSAGDLVKEIDHCFKAFDAIIDRHGIEKIKTIGDAYMAAGGLPDPANGRPGDVVEAALELQEYMEEYKKQREAAGLPHFEMRLGMHTGPVVAGIVGVKKYAYDIWG
;
A
#
# COMPACT_ATOMS: atom_id res chain seq x y z
N ALA A 1 -14.29 9.81 2.40
CA ALA A 1 -13.45 8.61 2.32
C ALA A 1 -12.27 8.79 3.25
N THR A 2 -11.65 7.69 3.69
CA THR A 2 -10.37 7.71 4.39
C THR A 2 -9.32 7.12 3.46
N ILE A 3 -8.35 7.95 3.05
CA ILE A 3 -7.28 7.56 2.14
C ILE A 3 -6.08 7.12 2.95
N LEU A 4 -5.47 6.01 2.56
CA LEU A 4 -4.23 5.47 3.09
C LEU A 4 -3.20 5.43 1.95
N PHE A 5 -2.04 6.01 2.21
CA PHE A 5 -0.88 5.96 1.33
C PHE A 5 0.29 5.34 2.06
N THR A 6 1.02 4.45 1.38
CA THR A 6 2.31 3.96 1.84
C THR A 6 3.38 4.21 0.79
N ASP A 7 4.63 4.22 1.23
CA ASP A 7 5.80 4.42 0.38
C ASP A 7 7.03 3.77 1.05
N PHE A 8 7.91 3.13 0.27
CA PHE A 8 9.11 2.50 0.82
C PHE A 8 10.23 3.51 1.03
N LYS A 9 10.79 3.56 2.24
CA LYS A 9 11.96 4.40 2.51
C LYS A 9 13.17 3.87 1.76
N GLY A 10 13.94 4.80 1.20
CA GLY A 10 15.23 4.46 0.59
C GLY A 10 15.13 3.59 -0.66
N PHE A 11 13.97 3.58 -1.34
CA PHE A 11 13.73 2.76 -2.51
C PHE A 11 14.81 2.91 -3.59
N THR A 12 15.24 4.13 -3.89
CA THR A 12 16.32 4.40 -4.86
C THR A 12 17.61 3.67 -4.50
N ALA A 13 18.02 3.71 -3.23
CA ALA A 13 19.24 3.03 -2.78
C ALA A 13 19.11 1.51 -2.89
N MET A 14 17.92 0.96 -2.60
CA MET A 14 17.64 -0.47 -2.77
C MET A 14 17.65 -0.89 -4.24
N ALA A 15 17.12 -0.05 -5.13
CA ALA A 15 17.09 -0.29 -6.57
C ALA A 15 18.49 -0.26 -7.22
N GLU A 16 19.48 0.39 -6.59
CA GLU A 16 20.87 0.39 -7.03
C GLU A 16 21.61 -0.91 -6.67
N VAL A 17 21.18 -1.61 -5.61
CA VAL A 17 21.84 -2.82 -5.09
C VAL A 17 21.19 -4.10 -5.61
N LEU A 18 19.87 -4.09 -5.80
CA LEU A 18 19.12 -5.25 -6.29
C LEU A 18 19.09 -5.32 -7.82
N SER A 19 19.03 -6.54 -8.35
CA SER A 19 18.65 -6.72 -9.76
C SER A 19 17.21 -6.23 -9.97
N ALA A 20 16.87 -5.74 -11.16
CA ALA A 20 15.51 -5.31 -11.47
C ALA A 20 14.47 -6.42 -11.21
N GLY A 21 14.84 -7.68 -11.48
CA GLY A 21 13.97 -8.83 -11.24
C GLY A 21 13.73 -9.10 -9.75
N ASP A 22 14.76 -8.98 -8.92
CA ASP A 22 14.64 -9.20 -7.48
C ASP A 22 13.95 -8.04 -6.79
N LEU A 23 14.19 -6.81 -7.24
CA LEU A 23 13.47 -5.62 -6.79
C LEU A 23 11.96 -5.77 -7.02
N VAL A 24 11.55 -6.15 -8.24
CA VAL A 24 10.12 -6.34 -8.56
C VAL A 24 9.51 -7.47 -7.73
N LYS A 25 10.21 -8.59 -7.53
CA LYS A 25 9.73 -9.68 -6.67
C LYS A 25 9.54 -9.25 -5.22
N GLU A 26 10.44 -8.43 -4.70
CA GLU A 26 10.36 -7.94 -3.33
C GLU A 26 9.17 -6.99 -3.14
N ILE A 27 8.94 -6.08 -4.10
CA ILE A 27 7.76 -5.20 -4.10
C ILE A 27 6.48 -6.03 -4.20
N ASP A 28 6.43 -6.99 -5.13
CA ASP A 28 5.28 -7.87 -5.33
C ASP A 28 4.96 -8.69 -4.07
N HIS A 29 5.98 -9.15 -3.35
CA HIS A 29 5.82 -9.85 -2.08
C HIS A 29 5.12 -8.97 -1.03
N CYS A 30 5.62 -7.76 -0.82
CA CYS A 30 5.02 -6.83 0.13
C CYS A 30 3.60 -6.41 -0.30
N PHE A 31 3.39 -6.07 -1.56
CA PHE A 31 2.08 -5.63 -2.05
C PHE A 31 1.02 -6.73 -1.99
N LYS A 32 1.38 -8.01 -2.19
CA LYS A 32 0.44 -9.13 -1.95
C LYS A 32 0.01 -9.24 -0.49
N ALA A 33 0.92 -9.01 0.45
CA ALA A 33 0.57 -8.98 1.86
C ALA A 33 -0.32 -7.77 2.17
N PHE A 34 -0.05 -6.61 1.55
CA PHE A 34 -0.86 -5.41 1.73
C PHE A 34 -2.27 -5.61 1.18
N ASP A 35 -2.41 -6.19 -0.01
CA ASP A 35 -3.69 -6.60 -0.62
C ASP A 35 -4.48 -7.48 0.34
N ALA A 36 -3.83 -8.50 0.92
CA ALA A 36 -4.50 -9.38 1.87
C ALA A 36 -4.94 -8.67 3.16
N ILE A 37 -4.17 -7.70 3.65
CA ILE A 37 -4.51 -6.93 4.86
C ILE A 37 -5.68 -6.00 4.56
N ILE A 38 -5.58 -5.14 3.54
CA ILE A 38 -6.63 -4.16 3.22
C ILE A 38 -7.97 -4.84 2.86
N ASP A 39 -7.94 -5.99 2.18
CA ASP A 39 -9.14 -6.78 1.87
C ASP A 39 -9.86 -7.26 3.15
N ARG A 40 -9.12 -7.71 4.18
CA ARG A 40 -9.72 -8.14 5.47
C ARG A 40 -10.46 -7.03 6.19
N HIS A 41 -10.02 -5.78 5.99
CA HIS A 41 -10.61 -4.58 6.61
C HIS A 41 -11.67 -3.92 5.72
N GLY A 42 -12.00 -4.51 4.56
CA GLY A 42 -12.99 -3.96 3.63
C GLY A 42 -12.56 -2.63 3.01
N ILE A 43 -11.26 -2.47 2.78
CA ILE A 43 -10.64 -1.26 2.23
C ILE A 43 -10.30 -1.53 0.76
N GLU A 44 -10.66 -0.61 -0.13
CA GLU A 44 -10.44 -0.78 -1.56
C GLU A 44 -9.01 -0.38 -1.94
N LYS A 45 -8.29 -1.26 -2.65
CA LYS A 45 -7.04 -0.90 -3.32
C LYS A 45 -7.34 0.02 -4.50
N ILE A 46 -6.67 1.17 -4.57
CA ILE A 46 -6.85 2.10 -5.67
C ILE A 46 -5.79 1.86 -6.75
N LYS A 47 -4.51 1.93 -6.38
CA LYS A 47 -3.39 1.75 -7.30
C LYS A 47 -2.06 1.64 -6.58
N THR A 48 -1.05 1.25 -7.34
CA THR A 48 0.36 1.40 -6.98
C THR A 48 1.01 2.44 -7.87
N ILE A 49 1.97 3.22 -7.34
CA ILE A 49 2.67 4.28 -8.06
C ILE A 49 4.16 4.12 -7.78
N GLY A 50 4.87 3.39 -8.64
CA GLY A 50 6.24 2.98 -8.33
C GLY A 50 6.25 2.07 -7.09
N ASP A 51 6.91 2.52 -6.03
CA ASP A 51 7.02 1.87 -4.72
C ASP A 51 5.94 2.30 -3.72
N ALA A 52 5.06 3.22 -4.13
CA ALA A 52 3.93 3.64 -3.31
C ALA A 52 2.69 2.75 -3.51
N TYR A 53 1.93 2.56 -2.44
CA TYR A 53 0.65 1.83 -2.40
C TYR A 53 -0.47 2.75 -1.91
N MET A 54 -1.59 2.77 -2.62
CA MET A 54 -2.74 3.63 -2.29
C MET A 54 -4.00 2.78 -2.11
N ALA A 55 -4.70 3.00 -0.99
CA ALA A 55 -5.98 2.38 -0.68
C ALA A 55 -6.96 3.39 -0.08
N ALA A 56 -8.25 3.07 -0.11
CA ALA A 56 -9.31 3.94 0.40
C ALA A 56 -10.42 3.16 1.11
N GLY A 57 -10.76 3.62 2.31
CA GLY A 57 -11.96 3.19 3.03
C GLY A 57 -13.16 4.10 2.72
N GLY A 58 -14.37 3.52 2.76
CA GLY A 58 -15.62 4.20 2.40
C GLY A 58 -15.82 4.38 0.90
N LEU A 59 -15.09 3.62 0.07
CA LEU A 59 -15.23 3.56 -1.38
C LEU A 59 -15.09 2.11 -1.85
N PRO A 60 -15.76 1.73 -2.96
CA PRO A 60 -16.84 2.47 -3.62
C PRO A 60 -18.13 2.51 -2.76
N ASP A 61 -18.22 1.66 -1.74
CA ASP A 61 -19.33 1.60 -0.80
C ASP A 61 -18.98 2.32 0.52
N PRO A 62 -19.69 3.40 0.89
CA PRO A 62 -19.50 4.09 2.17
C PRO A 62 -19.74 3.22 3.42
N ALA A 63 -20.39 2.06 3.28
CA ALA A 63 -20.63 1.14 4.38
C ALA A 63 -19.37 0.34 4.79
N ASN A 64 -18.37 0.24 3.91
CA ASN A 64 -17.14 -0.53 4.14
C ASN A 64 -15.95 0.38 4.47
N GLY A 65 -14.92 -0.15 5.13
CA GLY A 65 -13.66 0.56 5.39
C GLY A 65 -13.87 1.88 6.16
N ARG A 66 -14.54 1.82 7.31
CA ARG A 66 -14.74 3.00 8.16
C ARG A 66 -13.38 3.54 8.61
N PRO A 67 -13.28 4.81 9.06
CA PRO A 67 -11.99 5.37 9.46
C PRO A 67 -11.23 4.52 10.51
N GLY A 68 -11.95 3.86 11.43
CA GLY A 68 -11.35 2.92 12.38
C GLY A 68 -10.74 1.68 11.72
N ASP A 69 -11.45 1.07 10.77
CA ASP A 69 -10.97 -0.10 10.02
C ASP A 69 -9.70 0.25 9.22
N VAL A 70 -9.62 1.48 8.67
CA VAL A 70 -8.40 1.95 7.98
C VAL A 70 -7.22 2.16 8.93
N VAL A 71 -7.48 2.63 10.16
CA VAL A 71 -6.44 2.74 11.20
C VAL A 71 -5.96 1.36 11.65
N GLU A 72 -6.86 0.39 11.82
CA GLU A 72 -6.50 -0.98 12.17
C GLU A 72 -5.67 -1.64 11.08
N ALA A 73 -6.06 -1.50 9.81
CA ALA A 73 -5.25 -1.94 8.67
C ALA A 73 -3.87 -1.27 8.64
N ALA A 74 -3.78 0.04 8.92
CA ALA A 74 -2.51 0.74 8.95
C ALA A 74 -1.55 0.20 10.00
N LEU A 75 -2.06 -0.11 11.20
CA LEU A 75 -1.28 -0.74 12.26
C LEU A 75 -0.81 -2.15 11.86
N GLU A 76 -1.70 -2.94 11.27
CA GLU A 76 -1.37 -4.29 10.81
C GLU A 76 -0.32 -4.29 9.67
N LEU A 77 -0.39 -3.31 8.76
CA LEU A 77 0.64 -3.10 7.74
C LEU A 77 2.01 -2.76 8.36
N GLN A 78 2.02 -1.93 9.41
CA GLN A 78 3.25 -1.59 10.13
C GLN A 78 3.83 -2.82 10.86
N GLU A 79 3.00 -3.59 11.55
CA GLU A 79 3.40 -4.82 12.23
C GLU A 79 3.96 -5.86 11.25
N TYR A 80 3.29 -6.05 10.11
CA TYR A 80 3.76 -6.93 9.04
C TYR A 80 5.15 -6.52 8.53
N MET A 81 5.35 -5.23 8.23
CA MET A 81 6.63 -4.74 7.72
C MET A 81 7.76 -4.88 8.74
N GLU A 82 7.48 -4.66 10.02
CA GLU A 82 8.48 -4.82 11.09
C GLU A 82 8.87 -6.30 11.27
N GLU A 83 7.90 -7.21 11.23
CA GLU A 83 8.18 -8.65 11.31
C GLU A 83 8.94 -9.14 10.07
N TYR A 84 8.52 -8.72 8.88
CA TYR A 84 9.20 -9.08 7.64
C TYR A 84 10.64 -8.54 7.59
N LYS A 85 10.87 -7.32 8.08
CA LYS A 85 12.22 -6.76 8.26
C LYS A 85 13.09 -7.67 9.13
N LYS A 86 12.61 -8.10 10.30
CA LYS A 86 13.38 -9.00 11.20
C LYS A 86 13.74 -10.31 10.53
N GLN A 87 12.81 -10.90 9.77
CA GLN A 87 13.05 -12.15 9.03
C GLN A 87 14.14 -11.98 7.97
N ARG A 88 14.10 -10.86 7.22
CA ARG A 88 15.11 -10.52 6.22
C ARG A 88 16.48 -10.26 6.83
N GLU A 89 16.53 -9.50 7.94
CA GLU A 89 17.77 -9.24 8.68
C GLU A 89 18.39 -10.53 9.22
N ALA A 90 17.59 -11.44 9.78
CA ALA A 90 18.05 -12.74 10.25
C ALA A 90 18.62 -13.62 9.12
N ALA A 91 18.13 -13.44 7.89
CA ALA A 91 18.63 -14.11 6.69
C ALA A 91 19.81 -13.37 6.02
N GLY A 92 20.26 -12.23 6.56
CA GLY A 92 21.32 -11.40 5.97
C GLY A 92 20.92 -10.77 4.63
N LEU A 93 19.61 -10.60 4.38
CA LEU A 93 19.08 -10.05 3.14
C LEU A 93 18.71 -8.57 3.29
N PRO A 94 18.77 -7.78 2.20
CA PRO A 94 18.26 -6.41 2.19
C PRO A 94 16.77 -6.36 2.56
N HIS A 95 16.29 -5.27 3.15
CA HIS A 95 14.88 -5.14 3.54
C HIS A 95 14.35 -3.74 3.24
N PHE A 96 13.04 -3.62 3.13
CA PHE A 96 12.36 -2.33 3.03
C PHE A 96 11.86 -1.88 4.40
N GLU A 97 11.83 -0.56 4.58
CA GLU A 97 11.01 0.10 5.60
C GLU A 97 9.89 0.85 4.92
N MET A 98 8.75 0.99 5.60
CA MET A 98 7.58 1.67 5.05
C MET A 98 7.29 2.97 5.80
N ARG A 99 6.84 3.99 5.07
CA ARG A 99 6.13 5.16 5.61
C ARG A 99 4.66 5.04 5.27
N LEU A 100 3.80 5.51 6.15
CA LEU A 100 2.36 5.51 5.96
C LEU A 100 1.79 6.86 6.34
N GLY A 101 0.88 7.37 5.50
CA GLY A 101 0.10 8.57 5.75
C GLY A 101 -1.38 8.28 5.51
N MET A 102 -2.24 8.97 6.26
CA MET A 102 -3.68 8.81 6.14
C MET A 102 -4.42 10.12 6.37
N HIS A 103 -5.51 10.29 5.64
CA HIS A 103 -6.36 11.47 5.73
C HIS A 103 -7.81 11.10 5.48
N THR A 104 -8.74 11.73 6.22
CA THR A 104 -10.17 11.58 6.02
C THR A 104 -10.76 12.89 5.51
N GLY A 105 -11.44 12.82 4.37
CA GLY A 105 -12.01 14.00 3.73
C GLY A 105 -12.99 13.67 2.60
N PRO A 106 -13.64 14.70 2.04
CA PRO A 106 -14.42 14.56 0.82
C PRO A 106 -13.48 14.27 -0.36
N VAL A 107 -13.90 13.38 -1.26
CA VAL A 107 -13.16 13.05 -2.48
C VAL A 107 -14.14 12.79 -3.62
N VAL A 108 -13.65 12.90 -4.85
CA VAL A 108 -14.33 12.43 -6.06
C VAL A 108 -13.60 11.19 -6.56
N ALA A 109 -14.34 10.12 -6.86
CA ALA A 109 -13.77 8.90 -7.41
C ALA A 109 -14.48 8.51 -8.71
N GLY A 110 -13.76 7.88 -9.64
CA GLY A 110 -14.30 7.52 -10.94
C GLY A 110 -13.28 6.88 -11.87
N ILE A 111 -13.76 6.43 -13.02
CA ILE A 111 -12.92 5.82 -14.06
C ILE A 111 -12.52 6.90 -15.07
N VAL A 112 -11.21 7.04 -15.33
CA VAL A 112 -10.68 8.01 -16.30
C VAL A 112 -9.92 7.32 -17.42
N GLY A 113 -10.13 7.82 -18.64
CA GLY A 113 -9.45 7.38 -19.85
C GLY A 113 -10.26 6.42 -20.72
N VAL A 114 -9.82 6.28 -21.97
CA VAL A 114 -10.41 5.34 -22.95
C VAL A 114 -9.48 4.17 -23.28
N LYS A 115 -8.20 4.29 -22.96
CA LYS A 115 -7.18 3.24 -23.07
C LYS A 115 -6.47 3.15 -21.72
N LYS A 116 -6.25 1.93 -21.22
CA LYS A 116 -5.70 1.69 -19.87
C LYS A 116 -6.46 2.51 -18.80
N TYR A 117 -7.79 2.49 -18.85
CA TYR A 117 -8.62 3.19 -17.88
C TYR A 117 -8.46 2.57 -16.50
N ALA A 118 -8.51 3.40 -15.46
CA ALA A 118 -8.38 2.98 -14.06
C ALA A 118 -9.38 3.74 -13.20
N TYR A 119 -9.87 3.07 -12.14
CA TYR A 119 -10.61 3.72 -11.08
C TYR A 119 -9.62 4.50 -10.20
N ASP A 120 -9.89 5.79 -9.98
CA ASP A 120 -8.96 6.69 -9.31
C ASP A 120 -9.72 7.75 -8.49
N ILE A 121 -8.98 8.51 -7.67
CA ILE A 121 -9.51 9.45 -6.68
C ILE A 121 -8.85 10.83 -6.85
N TRP A 122 -9.64 11.90 -6.72
CA TRP A 122 -9.22 13.31 -6.72
C TRP A 122 -9.86 14.08 -5.55
N GLY A 123 -9.12 15.05 -5.01
CA GLY A 123 -9.57 15.91 -3.90
C GLY A 123 -8.68 15.80 -2.69
#